data_AF-A0A1H2HJ92-F1
#
_entry.id   AF-A0A1H2HJ92-F1
#
_cell.length_a   1.000
_cell.length_b   1.000
_cell.length_c   1.000
_cell.angle_alpha   90.00
_cell.angle_beta   90.00
_cell.angle_gamma   90.00
#
_symmetry.space_group_name_H-M   'P 1'
#
loop_
_entity.id
_entity.type
_entity.pdbx_description
1 polymer ?
#
loop_
_entity_poly.entity_id
_entity_poly.type
_entity_poly.pdbx_seq_one_letter_code
_entity_poly.pdbx_strand_id
1 'polypeptide(L)'
;MRINNSVIFGYGFFRRFLLALASVLFVPAALANFAVPPGFNFSLPDGSSFDVGCGLLDVQGELIVNSANVTGANVVDIGSTGVIDAGSGTLFAGEGWNNNGTFIPGSSTLIIDDSCGETNPFVFTGDTIFNNLTIISTTGRVIELPTGSHLQVNGTLTLQGSSAQPLELVSAGAGQAIIRLGPDAQVISDNVSLSSVRIGNQVEAIPSLGTLSLWLLTLMVVILGRSRLVSRSSFRNR
;
A
#
# COMPACT_ATOMS: atom_id res chain seq x y z
N MET A 1 37.68 67.50 -50.92
CA MET A 1 38.27 66.45 -50.04
C MET A 1 37.12 65.85 -49.24
N ARG A 2 36.78 64.58 -49.46
CA ARG A 2 35.71 63.85 -48.74
C ARG A 2 36.13 63.65 -47.28
N ILE A 3 35.17 63.71 -46.35
CA ILE A 3 34.88 62.69 -45.32
C ILE A 3 33.45 62.94 -44.80
N ASN A 4 32.61 61.90 -44.88
CA ASN A 4 31.27 61.80 -44.31
C ASN A 4 31.34 61.65 -42.78
N ASN A 5 30.37 62.19 -42.05
CA ASN A 5 30.13 61.82 -40.66
C ASN A 5 28.63 61.51 -40.48
N SER A 6 28.31 60.22 -40.41
CA SER A 6 26.95 59.71 -40.20
C SER A 6 26.75 59.44 -38.71
N VAL A 7 25.79 60.13 -38.10
CA VAL A 7 25.31 59.86 -36.74
C VAL A 7 24.45 58.60 -36.80
N ILE A 8 24.91 57.50 -36.20
CA ILE A 8 24.11 56.28 -36.00
C ILE A 8 23.53 56.34 -34.59
N PHE A 9 22.25 56.73 -34.51
CA PHE A 9 21.45 56.68 -33.29
C PHE A 9 21.15 55.21 -32.90
N GLY A 10 21.16 54.95 -31.59
CA GLY A 10 21.20 53.61 -30.99
C GLY A 10 19.97 52.73 -31.20
N TYR A 11 20.18 51.60 -31.87
CA TYR A 11 19.24 50.46 -31.96
C TYR A 11 19.72 49.22 -31.16
N GLY A 12 20.64 49.39 -30.21
CA GLY A 12 21.32 48.27 -29.54
C GLY A 12 20.70 47.79 -28.22
N PHE A 13 19.92 48.64 -27.53
CA PHE A 13 19.56 48.39 -26.12
C PHE A 13 18.21 47.68 -25.94
N PHE A 14 17.24 47.91 -26.82
CA PHE A 14 15.88 47.36 -26.68
C PHE A 14 15.76 45.88 -27.11
N ARG A 15 16.67 45.40 -27.98
CA ARG A 15 16.60 44.03 -28.54
C ARG A 15 17.15 42.95 -27.60
N ARG A 16 17.94 43.35 -26.58
CA ARG A 16 18.53 42.43 -25.60
C ARG A 16 17.62 42.13 -24.42
N PHE A 17 16.62 42.98 -24.16
CA PHE A 17 15.68 42.80 -23.04
C PHE A 17 14.53 41.83 -23.39
N LEU A 18 14.11 41.78 -24.66
CA LEU A 18 13.04 40.89 -25.14
C LEU A 18 13.42 39.40 -25.22
N LEU A 19 14.72 39.06 -25.29
CA LEU A 19 15.19 37.68 -25.35
C LEU A 19 15.37 37.02 -23.97
N ALA A 20 15.51 37.81 -22.90
CA ALA A 20 15.62 37.27 -21.53
C ALA A 20 14.26 36.93 -20.90
N LEU A 21 13.17 37.57 -21.37
CA LEU A 21 11.81 37.31 -20.89
C LEU A 21 11.21 36.02 -21.49
N ALA A 22 11.70 35.57 -22.65
CA ALA A 22 11.22 34.38 -23.33
C ALA A 22 11.74 33.06 -22.71
N SER A 23 12.84 33.11 -21.96
CA SER A 23 13.48 31.93 -21.34
C SER A 23 12.90 31.53 -19.97
N VAL A 24 12.01 32.33 -19.38
CA VAL A 24 11.35 32.00 -18.09
C VAL A 24 10.02 31.25 -18.31
N LEU A 25 9.51 31.20 -19.54
CA LEU A 25 8.20 30.59 -19.87
C LEU A 25 8.25 29.08 -20.13
N PHE A 26 9.39 28.43 -19.96
CA PHE A 26 9.58 26.99 -20.18
C PHE A 26 10.32 26.31 -19.02
N VAL A 27 9.99 26.66 -17.78
CA VAL A 27 10.34 25.81 -16.64
C VAL A 27 9.25 24.75 -16.51
N PRO A 28 9.49 23.47 -16.85
CA PRO A 28 8.53 22.42 -16.55
C PRO A 28 8.30 22.38 -15.04
N ALA A 29 7.07 22.12 -14.60
CA ALA A 29 6.79 21.86 -13.20
C ALA A 29 7.67 20.69 -12.75
N ALA A 30 8.64 20.96 -11.88
CA ALA A 30 9.43 19.90 -11.25
C ALA A 30 8.55 19.28 -10.17
N LEU A 31 8.21 18.00 -10.32
CA LEU A 31 7.63 17.21 -9.23
C LEU A 31 8.70 17.06 -8.14
N ALA A 32 8.32 17.31 -6.89
CA ALA A 32 9.23 17.11 -5.77
C ALA A 32 9.39 15.61 -5.54
N ASN A 33 10.62 15.10 -5.65
CA ASN A 33 10.93 13.72 -5.31
C ASN A 33 11.79 13.73 -4.04
N PHE A 34 11.51 12.84 -3.12
CA PHE A 34 12.33 12.62 -1.93
C PHE A 34 12.92 11.22 -1.98
N ALA A 35 14.23 11.14 -1.73
CA ALA A 35 14.96 9.88 -1.73
C ALA A 35 15.71 9.68 -0.42
N VAL A 36 15.62 8.48 0.14
CA VAL A 36 16.48 7.99 1.23
C VAL A 36 17.50 7.03 0.61
N PRO A 37 18.77 7.44 0.42
CA PRO A 37 19.74 6.62 -0.30
C PRO A 37 20.16 5.37 0.50
N PRO A 38 20.77 4.36 -0.16
CA PRO A 38 21.25 3.16 0.53
C PRO A 38 22.22 3.48 1.66
N GLY A 39 22.03 2.83 2.81
CA GLY A 39 22.90 2.99 3.99
C GLY A 39 22.64 4.26 4.82
N PHE A 40 21.68 5.10 4.42
CA PHE A 40 21.22 6.23 5.23
C PHE A 40 19.98 5.86 6.02
N ASN A 41 19.82 6.48 7.18
CA ASN A 41 18.56 6.55 7.89
C ASN A 41 18.00 7.96 7.85
N PHE A 42 16.69 8.07 7.73
CA PHE A 42 15.96 9.32 7.83
C PHE A 42 14.79 9.11 8.78
N SER A 43 14.81 9.81 9.92
CA SER A 43 13.79 9.66 10.96
C SER A 43 12.96 10.93 11.08
N LEU A 44 11.64 10.76 10.96
CA LEU A 44 10.67 11.84 11.10
C LEU A 44 10.33 12.03 12.58
N PRO A 45 10.37 13.26 13.13
CA PRO A 45 9.96 13.50 14.51
C PRO A 45 8.51 13.11 14.78
N ASP A 46 8.23 12.68 16.00
CA ASP A 46 6.87 12.35 16.43
C ASP A 46 5.88 13.51 16.23
N GLY A 47 4.68 13.17 15.74
CA GLY A 47 3.61 14.14 15.45
C GLY A 47 3.91 15.14 14.33
N SER A 48 5.02 14.99 13.59
CA SER A 48 5.35 15.86 12.47
C SER A 48 4.55 15.54 11.21
N SER A 49 4.60 16.46 10.23
CA SER A 49 4.10 16.23 8.87
C SER A 49 5.25 16.45 7.90
N PHE A 50 5.41 15.54 6.95
CA PHE A 50 6.42 15.59 5.90
C PHE A 50 5.75 15.44 4.53
N ASP A 51 5.81 16.50 3.74
CA ASP A 51 5.16 16.56 2.43
C ASP A 51 6.17 16.29 1.31
N VAL A 52 5.87 15.29 0.47
CA VAL A 52 6.67 14.91 -0.70
C VAL A 52 6.24 15.66 -1.97
N GLY A 53 5.24 16.55 -1.89
CA GLY A 53 4.90 17.49 -2.96
C GLY A 53 4.35 16.83 -4.23
N CYS A 54 3.57 15.77 -4.05
CA CYS A 54 2.95 14.95 -5.10
C CYS A 54 3.95 14.32 -6.08
N GLY A 55 5.13 13.93 -5.60
CA GLY A 55 6.09 13.17 -6.41
C GLY A 55 6.51 11.86 -5.77
N LEU A 56 7.70 11.39 -6.12
CA LEU A 56 8.21 10.07 -5.74
C LEU A 56 8.80 10.10 -4.34
N LEU A 57 8.36 9.18 -3.48
CA LEU A 57 9.06 8.78 -2.26
C LEU A 57 9.87 7.50 -2.55
N ASP A 58 11.18 7.66 -2.78
CA ASP A 58 12.12 6.57 -3.09
C ASP A 58 12.93 6.18 -1.84
N VAL A 59 12.72 4.98 -1.32
CA VAL A 59 13.37 4.50 -0.09
C VAL A 59 14.29 3.33 -0.42
N GLN A 60 15.58 3.63 -0.49
CA GLN A 60 16.66 2.66 -0.71
C GLN A 60 17.47 2.36 0.57
N GLY A 61 17.45 3.29 1.52
CA GLY A 61 17.95 3.14 2.89
C GLY A 61 16.81 2.88 3.87
N GLU A 62 16.81 3.54 5.02
CA GLU A 62 15.80 3.37 6.08
C GLU A 62 15.02 4.66 6.33
N LEU A 63 13.70 4.61 6.18
CA LEU A 63 12.78 5.68 6.58
C LEU A 63 12.05 5.27 7.86
N ILE A 64 12.23 6.02 8.93
CA ILE A 64 11.54 5.82 10.22
C ILE A 64 10.47 6.90 10.34
N VAL A 65 9.21 6.51 10.27
CA VAL A 65 8.05 7.43 10.31
C VAL A 65 7.65 7.77 11.75
N ASN A 66 7.93 6.89 12.72
CA ASN A 66 7.47 7.02 14.10
C ASN A 66 5.96 7.28 14.18
N SER A 67 5.51 8.42 14.70
CA SER A 67 4.10 8.86 14.68
C SER A 67 3.81 10.02 13.71
N ALA A 68 4.69 10.27 12.74
CA ALA A 68 4.54 11.34 11.76
C ALA A 68 3.51 11.01 10.66
N ASN A 69 3.13 12.04 9.90
CA ASN A 69 2.32 11.92 8.69
C ASN A 69 3.19 12.21 7.46
N VAL A 70 3.26 11.27 6.52
CA VAL A 70 3.93 11.44 5.22
C VAL A 70 2.86 11.70 4.17
N THR A 71 2.73 12.95 3.71
CA THR A 71 1.72 13.38 2.75
C THR A 71 2.34 13.62 1.38
N GLY A 72 1.50 13.68 0.33
CA GLY A 72 1.95 14.07 -1.00
C GLY A 72 2.97 13.12 -1.62
N ALA A 73 3.10 11.88 -1.15
CA ALA A 73 3.82 10.87 -1.90
C ALA A 73 2.87 10.35 -2.97
N ASN A 74 3.15 10.71 -4.22
CA ASN A 74 2.36 10.21 -5.34
C ASN A 74 2.70 8.73 -5.57
N VAL A 75 3.98 8.40 -5.74
CA VAL A 75 4.44 7.00 -5.77
C VAL A 75 5.30 6.73 -4.55
N VAL A 76 5.06 5.62 -3.87
CA VAL A 76 5.95 5.10 -2.83
C VAL A 76 6.71 3.91 -3.41
N ASP A 77 8.04 4.02 -3.46
CA ASP A 77 8.94 2.98 -3.94
C ASP A 77 9.90 2.57 -2.83
N ILE A 78 9.81 1.31 -2.39
CA ILE A 78 10.73 0.70 -1.44
C ILE A 78 11.58 -0.27 -2.23
N GLY A 79 12.82 0.12 -2.54
CA GLY A 79 13.70 -0.78 -3.28
C GLY A 79 14.21 -1.94 -2.44
N SER A 80 14.99 -2.83 -3.05
CA SER A 80 15.35 -4.13 -2.44
C SER A 80 16.13 -4.05 -1.13
N THR A 81 16.83 -2.94 -0.88
CA THR A 81 17.53 -2.67 0.38
C THR A 81 16.78 -1.70 1.28
N GLY A 82 15.66 -1.16 0.79
CA GLY A 82 14.83 -0.18 1.44
C GLY A 82 14.07 -0.77 2.62
N VAL A 83 13.98 0.03 3.68
CA VAL A 83 13.14 -0.26 4.84
C VAL A 83 12.29 0.98 5.14
N ILE A 84 10.98 0.79 5.23
CA ILE A 84 10.10 1.77 5.87
C ILE A 84 9.64 1.17 7.20
N ASP A 85 10.05 1.78 8.31
CA ASP A 85 9.46 1.56 9.62
C ASP A 85 8.35 2.59 9.84
N ALA A 86 7.11 2.15 9.67
CA ALA A 86 5.96 3.03 9.71
C ALA A 86 5.52 3.40 11.13
N GLY A 87 6.06 2.75 12.18
CA GLY A 87 5.69 3.00 13.57
C GLY A 87 4.17 3.02 13.78
N SER A 88 3.64 4.14 14.26
CA SER A 88 2.21 4.42 14.38
C SER A 88 1.75 5.55 13.44
N GLY A 89 2.57 5.90 12.44
CA GLY A 89 2.34 7.04 11.57
C GLY A 89 1.30 6.79 10.49
N THR A 90 1.11 7.79 9.64
CA THR A 90 0.24 7.70 8.46
C THR A 90 1.06 7.97 7.21
N LEU A 91 0.92 7.13 6.20
CA LEU A 91 1.50 7.36 4.87
C LEU A 91 0.38 7.57 3.87
N PHE A 92 0.56 8.52 2.96
CA PHE A 92 -0.35 8.75 1.83
C PHE A 92 0.32 8.28 0.54
N ALA A 93 -0.47 7.68 -0.37
CA ALA A 93 0.00 7.26 -1.69
C ALA A 93 -1.02 7.65 -2.77
N GLY A 94 -0.55 8.34 -3.81
CA GLY A 94 -1.34 8.81 -4.95
C GLY A 94 -1.46 7.77 -6.06
N GLU A 95 -0.45 7.52 -6.87
CA GLU A 95 -0.44 6.65 -8.07
C GLU A 95 -0.02 5.21 -7.83
N GLY A 96 0.80 4.92 -6.81
CA GLY A 96 1.27 3.56 -6.64
C GLY A 96 2.05 3.25 -5.38
N TRP A 97 2.12 1.95 -5.13
CA TRP A 97 2.88 1.35 -4.04
C TRP A 97 3.74 0.23 -4.61
N ASN A 98 5.06 0.40 -4.57
CA ASN A 98 6.02 -0.62 -4.93
C ASN A 98 6.84 -1.03 -3.72
N ASN A 99 6.66 -2.28 -3.27
CA ASN A 99 7.43 -2.83 -2.17
C ASN A 99 8.32 -3.99 -2.64
N ASN A 100 9.54 -3.65 -3.04
CA ASN A 100 10.59 -4.63 -3.32
C ASN A 100 11.53 -4.86 -2.11
N GLY A 101 11.38 -4.07 -1.05
CA GLY A 101 12.17 -4.14 0.19
C GLY A 101 11.35 -4.62 1.38
N THR A 102 11.48 -3.91 2.51
CA THR A 102 10.80 -4.23 3.76
C THR A 102 9.89 -3.10 4.20
N PHE A 103 8.61 -3.40 4.41
CA PHE A 103 7.68 -2.52 5.10
C PHE A 103 7.36 -3.10 6.48
N ILE A 104 7.69 -2.35 7.55
CA ILE A 104 7.37 -2.71 8.94
C ILE A 104 6.14 -1.89 9.34
N PRO A 105 4.95 -2.51 9.40
CA PRO A 105 3.70 -1.76 9.51
C PRO A 105 3.44 -1.15 10.88
N GLY A 106 4.03 -1.66 11.96
CA GLY A 106 3.70 -1.24 13.33
C GLY A 106 2.18 -1.19 13.58
N SER A 107 1.67 -0.05 14.05
CA SER A 107 0.24 0.27 14.12
C SER A 107 -0.22 1.30 13.07
N SER A 108 0.61 1.54 12.05
CA SER A 108 0.43 2.60 11.06
C SER A 108 -0.82 2.44 10.18
N THR A 109 -1.11 3.50 9.41
CA THR A 109 -2.15 3.52 8.39
C THR A 109 -1.56 3.96 7.05
N LEU A 110 -1.78 3.16 6.00
CA LEU A 110 -1.62 3.63 4.62
C LEU A 110 -2.96 4.18 4.12
N ILE A 111 -2.95 5.40 3.59
CA ILE A 111 -4.10 6.06 2.97
C ILE A 111 -3.80 6.22 1.49
N ILE A 112 -4.70 5.71 0.66
CA ILE A 112 -4.72 5.94 -0.77
C ILE A 112 -5.91 6.84 -1.05
N ASP A 113 -5.63 8.02 -1.59
CA ASP A 113 -6.64 8.99 -1.95
C ASP A 113 -6.31 9.71 -3.26
N ASP A 114 -7.20 10.59 -3.70
CA ASP A 114 -7.04 11.39 -4.92
C ASP A 114 -6.41 12.77 -4.60
N SER A 115 -5.70 12.92 -3.47
CA SER A 115 -5.25 14.23 -2.98
C SER A 115 -4.24 14.93 -3.89
N CYS A 116 -3.52 14.17 -4.71
CA CYS A 116 -2.57 14.69 -5.68
C CYS A 116 -3.16 14.82 -7.10
N GLY A 117 -4.47 14.60 -7.25
CA GLY A 117 -5.24 14.86 -8.47
C GLY A 117 -5.25 13.70 -9.47
N GLU A 118 -5.00 12.49 -9.00
CA GLU A 118 -4.83 11.29 -9.82
C GLU A 118 -6.12 10.89 -10.54
N THR A 119 -5.95 10.41 -11.77
CA THR A 119 -7.03 9.75 -12.55
C THR A 119 -6.60 8.41 -13.13
N ASN A 120 -5.30 8.13 -13.13
CA ASN A 120 -4.73 6.84 -13.54
C ASN A 120 -5.03 5.77 -12.48
N PRO A 121 -5.06 4.47 -12.83
CA PRO A 121 -5.21 3.41 -11.83
C PRO A 121 -4.14 3.48 -10.73
N PHE A 122 -4.49 3.09 -9.51
CA PHE A 122 -3.52 2.84 -8.44
C PHE A 122 -2.91 1.47 -8.65
N VAL A 123 -1.59 1.35 -8.70
CA VAL A 123 -0.94 0.06 -8.90
C VAL A 123 -0.22 -0.37 -7.63
N PHE A 124 -0.60 -1.53 -7.10
CA PHE A 124 0.17 -2.23 -6.09
C PHE A 124 1.16 -3.20 -6.73
N THR A 125 2.39 -3.20 -6.23
CA THR A 125 3.42 -4.18 -6.59
C THR A 125 4.19 -4.62 -5.36
N GLY A 126 4.62 -5.88 -5.35
CA GLY A 126 5.30 -6.50 -4.21
C GLY A 126 4.36 -7.00 -3.11
N ASP A 127 4.90 -7.83 -2.23
CA ASP A 127 4.19 -8.36 -1.06
C ASP A 127 4.19 -7.31 0.05
N THR A 128 3.03 -6.98 0.60
CA THR A 128 2.96 -6.03 1.72
C THR A 128 1.92 -6.43 2.76
N ILE A 129 2.34 -6.37 4.03
CA ILE A 129 1.46 -6.51 5.19
C ILE A 129 1.23 -5.12 5.77
N PHE A 130 -0.01 -4.64 5.72
CA PHE A 130 -0.43 -3.40 6.33
C PHE A 130 -1.05 -3.66 7.70
N ASN A 131 -0.90 -2.70 8.63
CA ASN A 131 -1.73 -2.71 9.83
C ASN A 131 -3.12 -2.17 9.48
N ASN A 132 -3.22 -0.92 9.03
CA ASN A 132 -4.47 -0.38 8.47
C ASN A 132 -4.26 0.08 7.03
N LEU A 133 -5.26 -0.16 6.17
CA LEU A 133 -5.27 0.28 4.78
C LEU A 133 -6.60 0.98 4.49
N THR A 134 -6.52 2.22 4.07
CA THR A 134 -7.68 3.03 3.68
C THR A 134 -7.54 3.41 2.22
N ILE A 135 -8.53 3.07 1.41
CA ILE A 135 -8.59 3.43 -0.01
C ILE A 135 -9.87 4.22 -0.22
N ILE A 136 -9.71 5.50 -0.56
CA ILE A 136 -10.82 6.42 -0.79
C ILE A 136 -10.65 6.99 -2.19
N SER A 137 -11.64 6.84 -3.05
CA SER A 137 -11.66 7.56 -4.33
C SER A 137 -12.99 8.23 -4.53
N THR A 138 -12.93 9.51 -4.89
CA THR A 138 -14.10 10.29 -5.29
C THR A 138 -14.31 10.28 -6.79
N THR A 139 -13.27 9.90 -7.56
CA THR A 139 -13.24 9.91 -9.02
C THR A 139 -13.64 8.57 -9.67
N GLY A 140 -13.90 7.53 -8.87
CA GLY A 140 -14.22 6.17 -9.36
C GLY A 140 -13.00 5.43 -9.87
N ARG A 141 -11.84 5.73 -9.29
CA ARG A 141 -10.55 5.22 -9.73
C ARG A 141 -10.45 3.70 -9.60
N VAL A 142 -9.69 3.10 -10.52
CA VAL A 142 -9.35 1.69 -10.52
C VAL A 142 -8.15 1.43 -9.61
N ILE A 143 -8.22 0.40 -8.79
CA ILE A 143 -7.13 -0.11 -7.96
C ILE A 143 -6.70 -1.47 -8.52
N GLU A 144 -5.51 -1.52 -9.07
CA GLU A 144 -4.90 -2.72 -9.62
C GLU A 144 -4.10 -3.46 -8.54
N LEU A 145 -4.58 -4.65 -8.21
CA LEU A 145 -3.98 -5.54 -7.22
C LEU A 145 -3.14 -6.62 -7.93
N PRO A 146 -1.99 -7.03 -7.36
CA PRO A 146 -1.24 -8.17 -7.86
C PRO A 146 -2.09 -9.44 -7.85
N THR A 147 -2.02 -10.22 -8.93
CA THR A 147 -2.68 -11.52 -9.02
C THR A 147 -2.14 -12.48 -7.96
N GLY A 148 -3.02 -13.20 -7.26
CA GLY A 148 -2.61 -14.05 -6.14
C GLY A 148 -2.82 -13.35 -4.81
N SER A 149 -1.97 -13.64 -3.82
CA SER A 149 -2.18 -13.19 -2.44
C SER A 149 -0.99 -12.39 -1.94
N HIS A 150 -0.89 -11.15 -2.41
CA HIS A 150 0.26 -10.28 -2.16
C HIS A 150 0.03 -9.22 -1.08
N LEU A 151 -1.24 -8.96 -0.73
CA LEU A 151 -1.59 -7.98 0.30
C LEU A 151 -2.23 -8.65 1.50
N GLN A 152 -1.86 -8.18 2.70
CA GLN A 152 -2.51 -8.55 3.96
C GLN A 152 -2.82 -7.30 4.78
N VAL A 153 -3.98 -7.27 5.43
CA VAL A 153 -4.37 -6.22 6.37
C VAL A 153 -4.66 -6.83 7.72
N ASN A 154 -3.94 -6.41 8.76
CA ASN A 154 -4.06 -6.98 10.11
C ASN A 154 -5.16 -6.32 10.95
N GLY A 155 -5.36 -5.01 10.78
CA GLY A 155 -6.35 -4.18 11.45
C GLY A 155 -7.51 -3.85 10.51
N THR A 156 -7.70 -2.57 10.18
CA THR A 156 -8.87 -2.16 9.39
C THR A 156 -8.53 -1.97 7.91
N LEU A 157 -9.32 -2.60 7.05
CA LEU A 157 -9.42 -2.31 5.62
C LEU A 157 -10.65 -1.42 5.37
N THR A 158 -10.41 -0.17 4.95
CA THR A 158 -11.46 0.76 4.56
C THR A 158 -11.43 0.96 3.06
N LEU A 159 -12.56 0.75 2.39
CA LEU A 159 -12.74 0.94 0.95
C LEU A 159 -13.94 1.87 0.74
N GLN A 160 -13.73 3.01 0.10
CA GLN A 160 -14.77 4.00 -0.07
C GLN A 160 -14.73 4.62 -1.48
N GLY A 161 -15.80 4.43 -2.23
CA GLY A 161 -16.09 5.17 -3.45
C GLY A 161 -17.14 6.26 -3.23
N SER A 162 -17.47 7.01 -4.30
CA SER A 162 -18.66 7.86 -4.32
C SER A 162 -19.84 7.10 -4.95
N SER A 163 -21.08 7.49 -4.64
CA SER A 163 -22.27 6.83 -5.20
C SER A 163 -22.43 7.02 -6.71
N ALA A 164 -21.86 8.10 -7.27
CA ALA A 164 -21.85 8.35 -8.72
C ALA A 164 -20.66 7.66 -9.42
N GLN A 165 -19.58 7.41 -8.68
CA GLN A 165 -18.32 6.87 -9.19
C GLN A 165 -17.77 5.88 -8.16
N PRO A 166 -18.23 4.61 -8.20
CA PRO A 166 -17.79 3.60 -7.24
C PRO A 166 -16.31 3.29 -7.41
N LEU A 167 -15.64 2.96 -6.32
CA LEU A 167 -14.26 2.51 -6.32
C LEU A 167 -14.19 1.11 -6.97
N GLU A 168 -13.31 0.90 -7.94
CA GLU A 168 -13.17 -0.40 -8.60
C GLU A 168 -11.86 -1.07 -8.19
N LEU A 169 -11.92 -2.28 -7.64
CA LEU A 169 -10.73 -3.11 -7.40
C LEU A 169 -10.66 -4.20 -8.48
N VAL A 170 -9.52 -4.27 -9.16
CA VAL A 170 -9.25 -5.24 -10.23
C VAL A 170 -7.97 -6.02 -9.97
N SER A 171 -7.85 -7.20 -10.56
CA SER A 171 -6.57 -7.92 -10.64
C SER A 171 -5.78 -7.45 -11.86
N ALA A 172 -4.49 -7.19 -11.70
CA ALA A 172 -3.59 -6.75 -12.78
C ALA A 172 -3.31 -7.84 -13.85
N GLY A 173 -3.76 -9.07 -13.64
CA GLY A 173 -3.48 -10.22 -14.51
C GLY A 173 -4.66 -11.19 -14.65
N ALA A 174 -4.45 -12.29 -15.37
CA ALA A 174 -5.50 -13.24 -15.73
C ALA A 174 -6.06 -14.09 -14.58
N GLY A 175 -5.56 -13.90 -13.34
CA GLY A 175 -6.02 -14.63 -12.16
C GLY A 175 -6.70 -13.72 -11.13
N GLN A 176 -7.21 -14.31 -10.05
CA GLN A 176 -7.83 -13.57 -8.96
C GLN A 176 -6.79 -12.92 -8.05
N ALA A 177 -6.97 -11.65 -7.70
CA ALA A 177 -6.23 -11.00 -6.63
C ALA A 177 -6.94 -11.21 -5.28
N ILE A 178 -6.17 -11.37 -4.21
CA ILE A 178 -6.65 -11.71 -2.87
C ILE A 178 -6.03 -10.73 -1.87
N ILE A 179 -6.89 -10.01 -1.14
CA ILE A 179 -6.50 -9.26 0.05
C ILE A 179 -6.74 -10.17 1.25
N ARG A 180 -5.66 -10.60 1.92
CA ARG A 180 -5.74 -11.37 3.15
C ARG A 180 -6.11 -10.48 4.32
N LEU A 181 -6.83 -11.07 5.26
CA LEU A 181 -7.26 -10.42 6.49
C LEU A 181 -6.60 -11.12 7.68
N GLY A 182 -6.14 -10.33 8.64
CA GLY A 182 -5.76 -10.80 9.97
C GLY A 182 -6.96 -11.38 10.72
N PRO A 183 -6.72 -12.13 11.82
CA PRO A 183 -7.78 -12.80 12.58
C PRO A 183 -8.84 -11.84 13.14
N ASP A 184 -8.45 -10.61 13.46
CA ASP A 184 -9.33 -9.58 14.03
C ASP A 184 -9.55 -8.40 13.06
N ALA A 185 -9.19 -8.59 11.78
CA ALA A 185 -9.25 -7.52 10.81
C ALA A 185 -10.71 -7.16 10.48
N GLN A 186 -10.97 -5.86 10.35
CA GLN A 186 -12.28 -5.34 10.00
C GLN A 186 -12.29 -4.87 8.54
N VAL A 187 -13.44 -5.04 7.87
CA VAL A 187 -13.65 -4.50 6.53
C VAL A 187 -14.81 -3.50 6.59
N ILE A 188 -14.52 -2.28 6.17
CA ILE A 188 -15.50 -1.20 5.99
C ILE A 188 -15.52 -0.91 4.50
N SER A 189 -16.66 -1.12 3.83
CA SER A 189 -16.79 -0.92 2.39
C SER A 189 -18.05 -0.13 2.05
N ASP A 190 -17.91 0.93 1.27
CA ASP A 190 -19.04 1.74 0.77
C ASP A 190 -18.80 2.16 -0.69
N ASN A 191 -19.80 1.96 -1.57
CA ASN A 191 -19.73 2.21 -3.02
C ASN A 191 -18.48 1.58 -3.70
N VAL A 192 -18.30 0.26 -3.54
CA VAL A 192 -17.14 -0.47 -4.08
C VAL A 192 -17.58 -1.57 -5.05
N SER A 193 -16.90 -1.69 -6.17
CA SER A 193 -16.99 -2.78 -7.14
C SER A 193 -15.75 -3.65 -7.06
N LEU A 194 -15.92 -4.97 -6.96
CA LEU A 194 -14.85 -5.95 -6.95
C LEU A 194 -14.90 -6.78 -8.24
N SER A 195 -13.87 -6.68 -9.08
CA SER A 195 -13.77 -7.41 -10.35
C SER A 195 -12.51 -8.27 -10.34
N SER A 196 -12.68 -9.60 -10.31
CA SER A 196 -11.55 -10.55 -10.16
C SER A 196 -10.73 -10.36 -8.87
N VAL A 197 -11.34 -9.78 -7.83
CA VAL A 197 -10.75 -9.58 -6.50
C VAL A 197 -11.57 -10.31 -5.44
N ARG A 198 -10.89 -10.89 -4.46
CA ARG A 198 -11.51 -11.43 -3.25
C ARG A 198 -10.88 -10.82 -2.00
N ILE A 199 -11.71 -10.47 -1.03
CA ILE A 199 -11.29 -10.03 0.29
C ILE A 199 -11.50 -11.18 1.28
N GLY A 200 -10.53 -11.41 2.15
CA GLY A 200 -10.55 -12.44 3.17
C GLY A 200 -9.74 -13.69 2.81
N ASN A 201 -9.42 -14.47 3.84
CA ASN A 201 -8.64 -15.69 3.70
C ASN A 201 -9.49 -16.80 3.07
N GLN A 202 -8.83 -17.69 2.32
CA GLN A 202 -9.44 -18.97 1.96
C GLN A 202 -9.77 -19.68 3.28
N VAL A 203 -11.03 -20.04 3.49
CA VAL A 203 -11.36 -21.04 4.51
C VAL A 203 -10.79 -22.34 3.98
N GLU A 204 -9.55 -22.66 4.35
CA GLU A 204 -9.01 -23.99 4.11
C GLU A 204 -9.98 -24.96 4.77
N ALA A 205 -10.53 -25.88 3.97
CA ALA A 205 -11.46 -26.87 4.48
C ALA A 205 -10.80 -27.56 5.67
N ILE A 206 -11.39 -27.43 6.86
CA ILE A 206 -10.98 -28.23 8.02
C ILE A 206 -11.02 -29.67 7.49
N PRO A 207 -9.89 -30.42 7.51
CA PRO A 207 -9.90 -31.79 7.05
C PRO A 207 -10.93 -32.52 7.90
N SER A 208 -12.10 -32.78 7.32
CA SER A 208 -13.12 -33.55 7.98
C SER A 208 -12.55 -34.96 8.08
N LEU A 209 -12.49 -35.49 9.30
CA LEU A 209 -12.28 -36.92 9.42
C LEU A 209 -13.41 -37.57 8.62
N GLY A 210 -13.04 -38.37 7.61
CA GLY A 210 -14.01 -39.18 6.91
C GLY A 210 -14.82 -40.01 7.91
N THR A 211 -16.07 -40.31 7.60
CA THR A 211 -16.98 -41.07 8.49
C THR A 211 -16.32 -42.32 9.07
N LEU A 212 -15.54 -43.06 8.28
CA LEU A 212 -14.77 -44.22 8.73
C LEU A 212 -13.75 -43.92 9.84
N SER A 213 -13.05 -42.79 9.76
CA SER A 213 -12.07 -42.38 10.77
C SER A 213 -12.74 -41.96 12.08
N LEU A 214 -13.93 -41.34 12.01
CA LEU A 214 -14.80 -41.09 13.16
C LEU A 214 -15.31 -42.40 13.80
N TRP A 215 -15.71 -43.38 13.00
CA TRP A 215 -16.09 -44.71 13.50
C TRP A 215 -14.92 -45.43 14.17
N LEU A 216 -13.71 -45.35 13.60
CA LEU A 216 -12.51 -45.93 14.22
C LEU A 216 -12.14 -45.24 15.54
N LEU A 217 -12.21 -43.91 15.61
CA LEU A 217 -11.92 -43.16 16.83
C LEU A 217 -12.94 -43.48 17.92
N THR A 218 -14.23 -43.51 17.59
CA THR A 218 -15.29 -43.89 18.54
C THR A 218 -15.13 -45.33 19.03
N LEU A 219 -14.79 -46.28 18.14
CA LEU A 219 -14.48 -47.66 18.52
C LEU A 219 -13.30 -47.72 19.50
N MET A 220 -12.23 -46.95 19.24
CA MET A 220 -11.04 -46.95 20.09
C MET A 220 -11.34 -46.41 21.49
N VAL A 221 -12.11 -45.32 21.58
CA VAL A 221 -12.56 -44.75 22.86
C VAL A 221 -13.45 -45.73 23.62
N VAL A 222 -14.34 -46.45 22.95
CA VAL A 222 -15.19 -47.47 23.58
C VAL A 222 -14.37 -48.66 24.09
N ILE A 223 -13.37 -49.13 23.34
CA ILE A 223 -12.48 -50.23 23.76
C ILE A 223 -11.65 -49.81 24.98
N LEU A 224 -11.09 -48.59 24.98
CA LEU A 224 -10.34 -48.04 26.11
C LEU A 224 -11.23 -47.76 27.33
N GLY A 225 -12.50 -47.39 27.13
CA GLY A 225 -13.49 -47.25 28.20
C GLY A 225 -13.86 -48.60 28.83
N ARG A 226 -14.01 -49.64 28.01
CA ARG A 226 -14.33 -51.00 28.49
C ARG A 226 -13.17 -51.68 29.22
N SER A 227 -11.92 -51.49 28.77
CA SER A 227 -10.76 -52.04 29.48
C SER A 227 -10.59 -51.45 30.89
N ARG A 228 -10.97 -50.18 31.11
CA ARG A 228 -10.99 -49.56 32.45
C ARG A 228 -12.12 -50.06 33.36
N LEU A 229 -13.26 -50.48 32.81
CA LEU A 229 -14.39 -51.02 33.57
C LEU A 229 -14.15 -52.48 34.02
N VAL A 230 -13.55 -53.31 33.17
CA VAL A 230 -13.24 -54.71 33.50
C VAL A 230 -12.14 -54.82 34.57
N SER A 231 -11.19 -53.88 34.60
CA SER A 231 -10.16 -53.86 35.65
C SER A 231 -10.71 -53.50 37.05
N ARG A 232 -11.85 -52.80 37.14
CA ARG A 232 -12.46 -52.42 38.44
C ARG A 232 -13.31 -53.52 39.06
N SER A 233 -13.89 -54.44 38.27
CA SER A 233 -14.68 -55.56 38.82
C SER A 233 -13.83 -56.70 39.38
N SER A 234 -12.53 -56.74 39.05
CA SER A 234 -11.61 -57.78 39.55
C SER A 234 -11.03 -57.50 40.96
N PHE A 235 -11.18 -56.29 41.50
CA PHE A 235 -10.57 -55.91 42.79
C PHE A 235 -11.55 -55.96 43.98
N ARG A 236 -12.77 -56.49 43.80
CA ARG A 236 -13.79 -56.61 44.87
C ARG A 236 -14.04 -58.06 45.31
N ASN A 237 -13.10 -58.97 45.08
CA ASN A 237 -13.14 -60.36 45.55
C ASN A 237 -11.74 -60.86 45.98
N ARG A 238 -11.04 -60.08 46.79
CA ARG A 238 -10.01 -60.58 47.73
C ARG A 238 -10.10 -59.81 49.02
#